data_AF-A0A1Q2H1M1-F1
#
_entry.id   AF-A0A1Q2H1M1-F1
#
_cell.length_a   1.000
_cell.length_b   1.000
_cell.length_c   1.000
_cell.angle_alpha   90.00
_cell.angle_beta   90.00
_cell.angle_gamma   90.00
#
_symmetry.space_group_name_H-M   'P 1'
#
loop_
_entity.id
_entity.type
_entity.pdbx_description
1 polymer ?
#
loop_
_entity_poly.entity_id
_entity_poly.type
_entity_poly.pdbx_seq_one_letter_code
_entity_poly.pdbx_strand_id
1 'polypeptide(L)'
;MENNLTFSNVYKSITSLKEISLPKLVILTGRNGSGKTHFLEAISAGHIRSTLAPNFKQDVQLFDWNSIIPKDTGIFHPAQHQTQRSNWFQQIKIHQESQFKTLQQNAINWGVPHENCKNLKQIQGLSEEKLKEIIPNQQQATQVYTNLNNQIKQLAQNIYSQSSRNIGDEQWKKAAPKILQEAPEMFFETSESKFFSNNKLLWGEVNAFQQEFGRLFSTYRDLIHQNDRLEN
;
A
#
# COMPACT_ATOMS: atom_id res chain seq x y z
N MET A 1 -16.95 -10.24 20.00
CA MET A 1 -17.17 -8.79 19.92
C MET A 1 -18.57 -8.58 19.41
N GLU A 2 -19.41 -8.00 20.25
CA GLU A 2 -20.78 -7.59 19.90
C GLU A 2 -20.76 -6.19 19.29
N ASN A 3 -21.65 -5.95 18.31
CA ASN A 3 -21.75 -4.64 17.66
C ASN A 3 -22.86 -3.81 18.29
N ASN A 4 -22.54 -2.75 19.00
CA ASN A 4 -23.56 -1.88 19.60
C ASN A 4 -23.81 -0.68 18.70
N LEU A 5 -25.08 -0.45 18.37
CA LEU A 5 -25.54 0.74 17.67
C LEU A 5 -26.08 1.77 18.67
N THR A 6 -25.48 2.96 18.66
CA THR A 6 -25.88 4.07 19.53
C THR A 6 -26.36 5.26 18.72
N PHE A 7 -27.52 5.80 19.09
CA PHE A 7 -28.10 6.97 18.47
C PHE A 7 -27.38 8.23 18.93
N SER A 8 -26.87 9.03 17.99
CA SER A 8 -26.20 10.29 18.30
C SER A 8 -27.10 11.50 18.07
N ASN A 9 -27.71 11.61 16.89
CA ASN A 9 -28.50 12.77 16.49
C ASN A 9 -29.67 12.38 15.58
N VAL A 10 -30.71 13.22 15.53
CA VAL A 10 -31.84 13.09 14.59
C VAL A 10 -31.35 13.08 13.15
N TYR A 11 -31.88 12.17 12.34
CA TYR A 11 -31.60 12.07 10.91
C TYR A 11 -32.84 11.67 10.11
N LYS A 12 -33.29 12.57 9.23
CA LYS A 12 -34.51 12.39 8.40
C LYS A 12 -35.70 11.91 9.25
N SER A 13 -36.20 10.70 9.01
CA SER A 13 -37.34 10.12 9.72
C SER A 13 -36.98 9.42 11.04
N ILE A 14 -35.71 9.39 11.44
CA ILE A 14 -35.23 8.73 12.65
C ILE A 14 -35.07 9.79 13.74
N THR A 15 -36.05 9.88 14.63
CA THR A 15 -36.07 10.82 15.76
C THR A 15 -35.44 10.23 17.02
N SER A 16 -35.48 8.91 17.16
CA SER A 16 -34.85 8.17 18.24
C SER A 16 -34.54 6.75 17.78
N LEU A 17 -33.54 6.15 18.40
CA LEU A 17 -33.21 4.74 18.25
C LEU A 17 -32.71 4.24 19.61
N LYS A 18 -33.31 3.16 20.11
CA LYS A 18 -32.83 2.49 21.33
C LYS A 18 -31.46 1.88 21.04
N GLU A 19 -30.58 1.88 22.03
CA GLU A 19 -29.32 1.14 21.93
C GLU A 19 -29.60 -0.35 21.70
N ILE A 20 -28.99 -0.90 20.65
CA ILE A 20 -29.22 -2.28 20.20
C ILE A 20 -27.86 -2.94 19.95
N SER A 21 -27.69 -4.14 20.51
CA SER A 21 -26.59 -5.04 20.17
C SER A 21 -26.97 -5.89 18.96
N LEU A 22 -26.10 -5.91 17.95
CA LEU A 22 -26.26 -6.63 16.70
C LEU A 22 -25.14 -7.68 16.54
N PRO A 23 -25.44 -8.83 15.91
CA PRO A 23 -24.42 -9.80 15.51
C PRO A 23 -23.53 -9.25 14.39
N LYS A 24 -22.44 -9.95 14.09
CA LYS A 24 -21.46 -9.56 13.05
C LYS A 24 -22.06 -9.45 11.65
N LEU A 25 -23.10 -10.23 11.36
CA LEU A 25 -23.83 -10.18 10.10
C LEU A 25 -25.31 -9.96 10.40
N VAL A 26 -25.85 -8.89 9.82
CA VAL A 26 -27.27 -8.54 9.96
C VAL A 26 -27.86 -8.35 8.58
N ILE A 27 -28.98 -9.02 8.33
CA ILE A 27 -29.81 -8.80 7.15
C ILE A 27 -30.98 -7.93 7.58
N LEU A 28 -30.99 -6.67 7.13
CA LEU A 28 -32.08 -5.74 7.42
C LEU A 28 -33.17 -5.85 6.34
N THR A 29 -34.35 -6.30 6.73
CA THR A 29 -35.52 -6.43 5.83
C THR A 29 -36.74 -5.66 6.37
N GLY A 30 -37.74 -5.43 5.53
CA GLY A 30 -38.96 -4.73 5.88
C GLY A 30 -39.71 -4.21 4.67
N ARG A 31 -40.96 -3.76 4.85
CA ARG A 31 -41.80 -3.21 3.78
C ARG A 31 -41.18 -1.97 3.14
N ASN A 32 -41.57 -1.64 1.90
CA ASN A 32 -41.17 -0.37 1.28
C ASN A 32 -41.66 0.80 2.14
N GLY A 33 -40.80 1.81 2.33
CA GLY A 33 -41.08 2.94 3.21
C GLY A 33 -40.80 2.71 4.69
N SER A 34 -40.35 1.52 5.12
CA SER A 34 -40.04 1.24 6.54
C SER A 34 -38.79 1.93 7.09
N GLY A 35 -38.18 2.86 6.34
CA GLY A 35 -37.02 3.63 6.79
C GLY A 35 -35.66 2.94 6.69
N LYS A 36 -35.54 1.76 6.07
CA LYS A 36 -34.26 1.01 5.94
C LYS A 36 -33.15 1.87 5.32
N THR A 37 -33.45 2.56 4.22
CA THR A 37 -32.49 3.44 3.53
C THR A 37 -32.04 4.58 4.44
N HIS A 38 -32.98 5.25 5.12
CA HIS A 38 -32.66 6.31 6.08
C HIS A 38 -31.81 5.79 7.25
N PHE A 39 -32.03 4.55 7.68
CA PHE A 39 -31.25 3.92 8.74
C PHE A 39 -29.80 3.66 8.31
N LEU A 40 -29.59 3.08 7.13
CA LEU A 40 -28.23 2.83 6.60
C LEU A 40 -27.50 4.14 6.30
N GLU A 41 -28.20 5.13 5.75
CA GLU A 41 -27.65 6.49 5.55
C GLU A 41 -27.29 7.17 6.88
N ALA A 42 -28.11 7.03 7.93
CA ALA A 42 -27.82 7.58 9.24
C ALA A 42 -26.54 6.98 9.85
N ILE A 43 -26.29 5.69 9.63
CA ILE A 43 -25.02 5.05 10.02
C ILE A 43 -23.86 5.62 9.18
N SER A 44 -24.02 5.67 7.85
CA SER A 44 -22.98 6.19 6.94
C SER A 44 -22.64 7.67 7.17
N ALA A 45 -23.61 8.48 7.61
CA ALA A 45 -23.41 9.88 7.95
C ALA A 45 -23.00 10.11 9.42
N GLY A 46 -22.86 9.04 10.22
CA GLY A 46 -22.40 9.11 11.61
C GLY A 46 -23.45 9.58 12.63
N HIS A 47 -24.72 9.64 12.25
CA HIS A 47 -25.84 9.92 13.16
C HIS A 47 -26.18 8.71 14.04
N ILE A 48 -25.83 7.50 13.60
CA ILE A 48 -25.84 6.27 14.39
C ILE A 48 -24.41 5.73 14.41
N ARG A 49 -23.84 5.52 15.59
CA ARG A 49 -22.48 5.01 15.76
C ARG A 49 -22.50 3.50 15.95
N SER A 50 -21.50 2.84 15.40
CA SER A 50 -21.30 1.39 15.45
C SER A 50 -19.98 1.09 16.15
N THR A 51 -19.97 0.16 17.10
CA THR A 51 -18.71 -0.26 17.75
C THR A 51 -17.80 -1.04 16.82
N LEU A 52 -18.35 -1.69 15.78
CA LEU A 52 -17.55 -2.35 14.73
C LEU A 52 -16.90 -1.38 13.74
N ALA A 53 -17.45 -0.18 13.58
CA ALA A 53 -17.02 0.80 12.58
C ALA A 53 -16.82 2.16 13.28
N PRO A 54 -15.76 2.31 14.10
CA PRO A 54 -15.53 3.52 14.89
C PRO A 54 -15.31 4.76 14.02
N ASN A 55 -14.72 4.59 12.83
CA ASN A 55 -14.54 5.66 11.87
C ASN A 55 -15.54 5.53 10.72
N PHE A 56 -16.76 6.02 10.93
CA PHE A 56 -17.86 5.92 9.97
C PHE A 56 -17.53 6.44 8.55
N LYS A 57 -16.58 7.38 8.42
CA LYS A 57 -16.18 7.91 7.10
C LYS A 57 -15.33 6.94 6.28
N GLN A 58 -14.61 6.04 6.93
CA GLN A 58 -13.70 5.09 6.29
C GLN A 58 -14.27 3.67 6.32
N ASP A 59 -14.91 3.31 7.43
CA ASP A 59 -15.33 1.93 7.73
C ASP A 59 -16.72 1.60 7.17
N VAL A 60 -17.56 2.62 6.88
CA VAL A 60 -18.93 2.43 6.39
C VAL A 60 -19.02 2.85 4.93
N GLN A 61 -19.40 1.89 4.08
CA GLN A 61 -19.66 2.14 2.66
C GLN A 61 -21.13 1.86 2.36
N LEU A 62 -21.80 2.83 1.72
CA LEU A 62 -23.17 2.69 1.26
C LEU A 62 -23.17 2.39 -0.23
N PHE A 63 -23.81 1.28 -0.60
CA PHE A 63 -23.99 0.87 -1.98
C PHE A 63 -25.48 1.02 -2.35
N ASP A 64 -25.73 1.79 -3.40
CA ASP A 64 -27.02 1.98 -4.06
C ASP A 64 -26.97 1.43 -5.49
N TRP A 65 -28.11 1.45 -6.19
CA TRP A 65 -28.16 1.00 -7.59
C TRP A 65 -27.16 1.75 -8.48
N ASN A 66 -26.90 3.03 -8.24
CA ASN A 66 -25.99 3.84 -9.04
C ASN A 66 -24.50 3.58 -8.74
N SER A 67 -24.18 3.06 -7.56
CA SER A 67 -22.81 2.77 -7.11
C SER A 67 -22.45 1.29 -7.15
N ILE A 68 -23.45 0.40 -7.24
CA ILE A 68 -23.30 -1.03 -7.53
C ILE A 68 -23.05 -1.27 -9.01
N ILE A 69 -23.63 -0.44 -9.89
CA ILE A 69 -23.30 -0.53 -11.32
C ILE A 69 -21.79 -0.25 -11.43
N PRO A 70 -20.99 -1.22 -11.92
CA PRO A 70 -19.59 -0.96 -12.20
C PRO A 70 -19.57 0.23 -13.16
N LYS A 71 -19.01 1.35 -12.71
CA LYS A 71 -18.75 2.44 -13.64
C LYS A 71 -17.74 1.87 -14.60
N ASP A 72 -18.15 1.65 -15.84
CA ASP A 72 -17.27 1.20 -16.91
C ASP A 72 -16.22 2.29 -17.12
N THR A 73 -15.13 2.21 -16.34
CA THR A 73 -14.02 3.16 -16.39
C THR A 73 -13.09 2.83 -17.56
N GLY A 74 -13.59 2.07 -18.53
CA GLY A 74 -12.86 1.54 -19.66
C GLY A 74 -12.50 0.07 -19.47
N ILE A 75 -12.17 -0.56 -20.60
CA ILE A 75 -11.69 -1.93 -20.65
C ILE A 75 -10.37 -2.01 -19.88
N PHE A 76 -10.38 -2.64 -18.71
CA PHE A 76 -9.13 -3.03 -18.04
C PHE A 76 -8.44 -4.07 -18.91
N HIS A 77 -7.28 -3.71 -19.48
CA HIS A 77 -6.44 -4.62 -20.25
C HIS A 77 -5.30 -5.14 -19.37
N PRO A 78 -5.36 -6.40 -18.87
CA PRO A 78 -4.33 -6.94 -17.98
C PRO A 78 -2.93 -6.89 -18.59
N ALA A 79 -2.84 -7.09 -19.91
CA ALA A 79 -1.58 -7.00 -20.64
C ALA A 79 -0.96 -5.60 -20.62
N GLN A 80 -1.77 -4.54 -20.77
CA GLN A 80 -1.28 -3.16 -20.64
C GLN A 80 -0.84 -2.87 -19.22
N HIS A 81 -1.60 -3.31 -18.21
CA HIS A 81 -1.25 -3.12 -16.81
C HIS A 81 0.07 -3.83 -16.46
N GLN A 82 0.27 -5.07 -16.91
CA GLN A 82 1.53 -5.79 -16.73
C GLN A 82 2.70 -5.14 -17.49
N THR A 83 2.43 -4.57 -18.67
CA THR A 83 3.45 -3.83 -19.44
C THR A 83 3.87 -2.56 -18.72
N GLN A 84 2.91 -1.78 -18.20
CA GLN A 84 3.20 -0.59 -17.39
C GLN A 84 3.99 -0.93 -16.13
N ARG A 85 3.63 -2.04 -15.46
CA ARG A 85 4.33 -2.57 -14.28
C ARG A 85 5.80 -2.84 -14.58
N SER A 86 6.05 -3.64 -15.61
CA SER A 86 7.40 -4.00 -16.05
C SER A 86 8.17 -2.76 -16.49
N ASN A 87 7.57 -1.88 -17.31
CA ASN A 87 8.22 -0.65 -17.78
C ASN A 87 8.67 0.24 -16.63
N TRP A 88 7.80 0.50 -15.64
CA TRP A 88 8.18 1.33 -14.50
C TRP A 88 9.30 0.68 -13.68
N PHE A 89 9.24 -0.63 -13.44
CA PHE A 89 10.28 -1.33 -12.70
C PHE A 89 11.63 -1.36 -13.44
N GLN A 90 11.63 -1.46 -14.76
CA GLN A 90 12.85 -1.34 -15.56
C GLN A 90 13.47 0.06 -15.41
N GLN A 91 12.66 1.12 -15.38
CA GLN A 91 13.16 2.48 -15.12
C GLN A 91 13.77 2.59 -13.71
N ILE A 92 13.12 2.01 -12.70
CA ILE A 92 13.68 1.92 -11.35
C ILE A 92 15.05 1.22 -11.38
N LYS A 93 15.19 0.08 -12.06
CA LYS A 93 16.46 -0.65 -12.17
C LYS A 93 17.57 0.15 -12.84
N ILE A 94 17.27 0.80 -13.96
CA ILE A 94 18.24 1.66 -14.66
C ILE A 94 18.78 2.74 -13.70
N HIS A 95 17.88 3.37 -12.94
CA HIS A 95 18.29 4.38 -11.98
C HIS A 95 19.04 3.78 -10.78
N GLN A 96 18.61 2.63 -10.24
CA GLN A 96 19.34 1.90 -9.19
C GLN A 96 20.79 1.62 -9.60
N GLU A 97 21.01 1.08 -10.79
CA GLU A 97 22.35 0.74 -11.31
C GLU A 97 23.23 1.99 -11.46
N SER A 98 22.65 3.09 -11.94
CA SER A 98 23.37 4.36 -12.07
C SER A 98 23.83 4.92 -10.72
N GLN A 99 22.99 4.77 -9.68
CA GLN A 99 23.23 5.31 -8.35
C GLN A 99 24.07 4.36 -7.47
N PHE A 100 24.07 3.07 -7.77
CA PHE A 100 24.76 2.06 -6.97
C PHE A 100 26.27 2.32 -6.89
N LYS A 101 26.91 2.71 -8.00
CA LYS A 101 28.36 3.00 -8.02
C LYS A 101 28.72 4.14 -7.06
N THR A 102 27.89 5.18 -7.00
CA THR A 102 28.08 6.31 -6.08
C THR A 102 27.89 5.87 -4.63
N LEU A 103 26.85 5.08 -4.34
CA LEU A 103 26.62 4.52 -3.00
C LEU A 103 27.78 3.64 -2.55
N GLN A 104 28.25 2.76 -3.43
CA GLN A 104 29.38 1.87 -3.18
C GLN A 104 30.66 2.66 -2.86
N GLN A 105 30.99 3.67 -3.68
CA GLN A 105 32.17 4.50 -3.45
C GLN A 105 32.08 5.26 -2.12
N ASN A 106 30.90 5.81 -1.79
CA ASN A 106 30.69 6.52 -0.53
C ASN A 106 30.83 5.58 0.68
N ALA A 107 30.24 4.38 0.60
CA ALA A 107 30.35 3.37 1.64
C ALA A 107 31.81 2.96 1.90
N ILE A 108 32.59 2.75 0.83
CA ILE A 108 34.02 2.44 0.92
C ILE A 108 34.78 3.61 1.54
N ASN A 109 34.52 4.84 1.13
CA ASN A 109 35.15 6.04 1.67
C ASN A 109 34.85 6.25 3.17
N TRP A 110 33.70 5.76 3.64
CA TRP A 110 33.32 5.78 5.05
C TRP A 110 33.96 4.66 5.88
N GLY A 111 34.72 3.76 5.25
CA GLY A 111 35.43 2.67 5.91
C GLY A 111 34.70 1.33 5.90
N VAL A 112 33.62 1.19 5.10
CA VAL A 112 32.99 -0.12 4.90
C VAL A 112 33.87 -0.96 3.95
N PRO A 113 34.26 -2.19 4.33
CA PRO A 113 35.05 -3.06 3.47
C PRO A 113 34.35 -3.31 2.14
N HIS A 114 35.16 -3.40 1.09
CA HIS A 114 34.69 -3.67 -0.27
C HIS A 114 33.86 -4.98 -0.35
N GLU A 115 34.16 -5.96 0.51
CA GLU A 115 33.46 -7.25 0.55
C GLU A 115 31.97 -7.12 0.86
N ASN A 116 31.60 -6.10 1.65
CA ASN A 116 30.23 -5.85 2.08
C ASN A 116 29.49 -4.85 1.17
N CYS A 117 30.18 -4.37 0.13
CA CYS A 117 29.65 -3.39 -0.81
C CYS A 117 29.50 -3.95 -2.24
N LYS A 118 29.44 -5.29 -2.43
CA LYS A 118 29.39 -5.88 -3.79
C LYS A 118 28.03 -5.72 -4.46
N ASN A 119 26.95 -5.62 -3.69
CA ASN A 119 25.61 -5.39 -4.23
C ASN A 119 24.74 -4.54 -3.30
N LEU A 120 23.66 -3.98 -3.83
CA LEU A 120 22.71 -3.13 -3.08
C LEU A 120 22.13 -3.84 -1.84
N LYS A 121 21.82 -5.14 -1.96
CA LYS A 121 21.24 -5.92 -0.86
C LYS A 121 22.18 -6.05 0.32
N GLN A 122 23.47 -6.19 0.07
CA GLN A 122 24.48 -6.23 1.13
C GLN A 122 24.57 -4.90 1.85
N ILE A 123 24.62 -3.78 1.10
CA ILE A 123 24.67 -2.44 1.68
C ILE A 123 23.41 -2.15 2.51
N GLN A 124 22.22 -2.54 2.02
CA GLN A 124 20.97 -2.42 2.78
C GLN A 124 20.92 -3.35 4.01
N GLY A 125 21.54 -4.52 3.94
CA GLY A 125 21.57 -5.50 5.02
C GLY A 125 22.58 -5.18 6.13
N LEU A 126 23.29 -4.05 6.04
CA LEU A 126 24.19 -3.56 7.08
C LEU A 126 23.38 -2.91 8.21
N SER A 127 23.17 -3.67 9.28
CA SER A 127 22.69 -3.11 10.54
C SER A 127 23.82 -2.36 11.25
N GLU A 128 23.46 -1.48 12.18
CA GLU A 128 24.42 -0.77 13.02
C GLU A 128 25.33 -1.75 13.79
N GLU A 129 24.78 -2.89 14.23
CA GLU A 129 25.51 -3.94 14.94
C GLU A 129 26.62 -4.55 14.07
N LYS A 130 26.29 -4.92 12.82
CA LYS A 130 27.28 -5.43 11.87
C LYS A 130 28.36 -4.40 11.57
N LEU A 131 27.99 -3.12 11.46
CA LEU A 131 28.97 -2.06 11.26
C LEU A 131 29.90 -1.88 12.45
N LYS A 132 29.42 -2.10 13.68
CA LYS A 132 30.25 -2.08 14.90
C LYS A 132 31.23 -3.26 14.98
N GLU A 133 30.89 -4.41 14.40
CA GLU A 133 31.81 -5.56 14.29
C GLU A 133 32.93 -5.31 13.26
N ILE A 134 32.60 -4.56 12.21
CA ILE A 134 33.51 -4.31 11.08
C ILE A 134 34.42 -3.11 11.33
N ILE A 135 33.88 -2.04 11.92
CA ILE A 135 34.59 -0.77 12.13
C ILE A 135 35.03 -0.73 13.61
N PRO A 136 36.36 -0.73 13.90
CA PRO A 136 36.87 -0.79 15.27
C PRO A 136 36.40 0.35 16.18
N ASN A 137 36.08 1.50 15.60
CA ASN A 137 35.60 2.67 16.33
C ASN A 137 34.06 2.71 16.34
N GLN A 138 33.47 2.46 17.52
CA GLN A 138 32.01 2.42 17.68
C GLN A 138 31.30 3.73 17.33
N GLN A 139 31.90 4.89 17.64
CA GLN A 139 31.30 6.18 17.30
C GLN A 139 31.28 6.40 15.78
N GLN A 140 32.35 5.99 15.11
CA GLN A 140 32.44 6.03 13.65
C GLN A 140 31.41 5.07 13.03
N ALA A 141 31.24 3.86 13.56
CA ALA A 141 30.25 2.90 13.06
C ALA A 141 28.82 3.47 13.07
N THR A 142 28.41 4.10 14.17
CA THR A 142 27.08 4.74 14.27
C THR A 142 26.94 5.93 13.30
N GLN A 143 28.00 6.72 13.09
CA GLN A 143 28.00 7.81 12.12
C GLN A 143 27.89 7.28 10.67
N VAL A 144 28.63 6.23 10.33
CA VAL A 144 28.57 5.58 9.01
C VAL A 144 27.18 5.00 8.76
N TYR A 145 26.58 4.34 9.75
CA TYR A 145 25.21 3.85 9.66
C TYR A 145 24.21 4.97 9.39
N THR A 146 24.33 6.09 10.11
CA THR A 146 23.46 7.26 9.93
C THR A 146 23.63 7.88 8.53
N ASN A 147 24.87 7.99 8.05
CA ASN A 147 25.17 8.50 6.72
C ASN A 147 24.64 7.58 5.62
N LEU A 148 24.79 6.25 5.77
CA LEU A 148 24.24 5.25 4.86
C LEU A 148 22.71 5.35 4.79
N ASN A 149 22.03 5.40 5.92
CA ASN A 149 20.57 5.53 5.95
C ASN A 149 20.08 6.83 5.29
N ASN A 150 20.75 7.95 5.54
CA ASN A 150 20.41 9.22 4.92
C ASN A 150 20.66 9.17 3.40
N GLN A 151 21.78 8.58 2.97
CA GLN A 151 22.09 8.40 1.56
C GLN A 151 21.06 7.48 0.88
N ILE A 152 20.67 6.38 1.50
CA ILE A 152 19.64 5.46 0.99
C ILE A 152 18.31 6.20 0.79
N LYS A 153 17.89 7.01 1.77
CA LYS A 153 16.69 7.86 1.66
C LYS A 153 16.77 8.85 0.50
N GLN A 154 17.90 9.55 0.37
CA GLN A 154 18.11 10.51 -0.73
C GLN A 154 18.13 9.81 -2.09
N LEU A 155 18.80 8.66 -2.19
CA LEU A 155 18.85 7.88 -3.43
C LEU A 155 17.48 7.32 -3.80
N ALA A 156 16.69 6.83 -2.84
CA ALA A 156 15.30 6.42 -3.08
C ALA A 156 14.46 7.59 -3.63
N GLN A 157 14.60 8.79 -3.04
CA GLN A 157 13.94 9.99 -3.53
C GLN A 157 14.36 10.36 -4.96
N ASN A 158 15.65 10.22 -5.27
CA ASN A 158 16.17 10.46 -6.62
C ASN A 158 15.62 9.43 -7.63
N ILE A 159 15.66 8.13 -7.29
CA ILE A 159 15.09 7.06 -8.12
C ILE A 159 13.60 7.30 -8.36
N TYR A 160 12.85 7.65 -7.31
CA TYR A 160 11.43 7.95 -7.44
C TYR A 160 11.20 9.17 -8.34
N SER A 161 11.87 10.30 -8.10
CA SER A 161 11.67 11.52 -8.91
C SER A 161 11.97 11.29 -10.39
N GLN A 162 12.99 10.51 -10.72
CA GLN A 162 13.37 10.17 -12.09
C GLN A 162 12.41 9.17 -12.74
N SER A 163 11.95 8.16 -11.99
CA SER A 163 11.04 7.12 -12.52
C SER A 163 9.54 7.51 -12.49
N SER A 164 9.16 8.49 -11.69
CA SER A 164 7.75 8.88 -11.43
C SER A 164 6.97 9.25 -12.70
N ARG A 165 7.64 9.83 -13.70
CA ARG A 165 7.02 10.20 -14.98
C ARG A 165 6.58 9.00 -15.81
N ASN A 166 7.18 7.84 -15.55
CA ASN A 166 6.91 6.59 -16.25
C ASN A 166 5.86 5.72 -15.54
N ILE A 167 5.30 6.20 -14.43
CA ILE A 167 4.19 5.52 -13.76
C ILE A 167 2.94 5.69 -14.63
N GLY A 168 2.55 4.63 -15.33
CA GLY A 168 1.35 4.62 -16.17
C GLY A 168 0.03 4.58 -15.40
N ASP A 169 0.06 4.03 -14.19
CA ASP A 169 -1.13 3.80 -13.35
C ASP A 169 -1.33 4.91 -12.30
N GLU A 170 -2.52 5.49 -12.26
CA GLU A 170 -2.88 6.58 -11.33
C GLU A 170 -2.87 6.15 -9.86
N GLN A 171 -3.18 4.89 -9.55
CA GLN A 171 -3.11 4.41 -8.17
C GLN A 171 -1.66 4.25 -7.71
N TRP A 172 -0.77 3.77 -8.58
CA TRP A 172 0.66 3.72 -8.27
C TRP A 172 1.26 5.11 -8.08
N LYS A 173 0.82 6.13 -8.85
CA LYS A 173 1.24 7.52 -8.63
C LYS A 173 0.87 8.03 -7.24
N LYS A 174 -0.27 7.59 -6.70
CA LYS A 174 -0.72 7.94 -5.33
C LYS A 174 -0.03 7.11 -4.25
N ALA A 175 0.26 5.84 -4.52
CA ALA A 175 0.85 4.91 -3.56
C ALA A 175 2.37 5.08 -3.42
N ALA A 176 3.08 5.33 -4.53
CA ALA A 176 4.54 5.41 -4.56
C ALA A 176 5.14 6.48 -3.62
N PRO A 177 4.58 7.71 -3.50
CA PRO A 177 5.03 8.69 -2.50
C PRO A 177 4.88 8.18 -1.07
N LYS A 178 3.78 7.49 -0.75
CA LYS A 178 3.54 6.94 0.60
C LYS A 178 4.57 5.86 0.93
N ILE A 179 4.88 5.00 -0.04
CA ILE A 179 5.90 3.95 0.10
C ILE A 179 7.29 4.56 0.27
N LEU A 180 7.61 5.61 -0.48
CA LEU A 180 8.89 6.31 -0.35
C LEU A 180 9.09 6.91 1.05
N GLN A 181 8.01 7.38 1.69
CA GLN A 181 8.06 7.95 3.04
C GLN A 181 8.20 6.86 4.12
N GLU A 182 7.49 5.75 3.98
CA GLU A 182 7.44 4.68 4.99
C GLU A 182 8.55 3.64 4.86
N ALA A 183 8.89 3.26 3.63
CA ALA A 183 9.80 2.18 3.28
C ALA A 183 10.66 2.53 2.05
N PRO A 184 11.55 3.54 2.14
CA PRO A 184 12.41 3.98 1.03
C PRO A 184 13.30 2.85 0.48
N GLU A 185 13.64 1.87 1.31
CA GLU A 185 14.41 0.68 0.94
C GLU A 185 13.76 -0.16 -0.16
N MET A 186 12.43 -0.12 -0.30
CA MET A 186 11.70 -0.82 -1.36
C MET A 186 12.16 -0.41 -2.75
N PHE A 187 12.59 0.84 -2.94
CA PHE A 187 13.08 1.34 -4.23
C PHE A 187 14.44 0.76 -4.65
N PHE A 188 15.04 -0.12 -3.85
CA PHE A 188 16.24 -0.89 -4.20
C PHE A 188 15.97 -2.38 -4.35
N GLU A 189 14.72 -2.83 -4.24
CA GLU A 189 14.38 -4.23 -4.50
C GLU A 189 14.70 -4.58 -5.95
N THR A 190 15.38 -5.70 -6.14
CA THR A 190 15.86 -6.17 -7.45
C THR A 190 14.82 -7.05 -8.16
N SER A 191 13.87 -7.59 -7.40
CA SER A 191 12.78 -8.42 -7.91
C SER A 191 11.50 -7.62 -8.11
N GLU A 192 10.95 -7.68 -9.33
CA GLU A 192 9.68 -7.03 -9.67
C GLU A 192 8.53 -7.60 -8.83
N SER A 193 8.53 -8.91 -8.58
CA SER A 193 7.47 -9.54 -7.80
C SER A 193 7.48 -9.02 -6.36
N LYS A 194 8.65 -8.90 -5.74
CA LYS A 194 8.81 -8.37 -4.38
C LYS A 194 8.53 -6.88 -4.28
N PHE A 195 8.90 -6.10 -5.30
CA PHE A 195 8.62 -4.66 -5.30
C PHE A 195 7.11 -4.40 -5.26
N PHE A 196 6.36 -5.06 -6.15
CA PHE A 196 4.92 -4.90 -6.26
C PHE A 196 4.10 -5.78 -5.30
N SER A 197 4.73 -6.66 -4.51
CA SER A 197 4.03 -7.39 -3.44
C SER A 197 3.67 -6.49 -2.25
N ASN A 198 4.15 -5.24 -2.22
CA ASN A 198 3.69 -4.26 -1.25
C ASN A 198 2.19 -4.02 -1.42
N ASN A 199 1.41 -4.22 -0.34
CA ASN A 199 -0.06 -4.11 -0.36
C ASN A 199 -0.57 -2.82 -1.00
N LYS A 200 0.16 -1.70 -0.85
CA LYS A 200 -0.21 -0.40 -1.41
C LYS A 200 -0.05 -0.32 -2.93
N LEU A 201 0.90 -1.08 -3.51
CA LEU A 201 1.05 -1.21 -4.97
C LEU A 201 0.16 -2.31 -5.54
N LEU A 202 -0.02 -3.39 -4.77
CA LEU A 202 -0.77 -4.56 -5.21
C LEU A 202 -2.26 -4.23 -5.32
N TRP A 203 -2.83 -3.62 -4.27
CA TRP A 203 -4.26 -3.35 -4.17
C TRP A 203 -4.63 -1.88 -4.38
N GLY A 204 -3.73 -0.93 -4.10
CA GLY A 204 -4.09 0.49 -4.12
C GLY A 204 -5.09 0.87 -3.02
N GLU A 205 -5.79 1.99 -3.19
CA GLU A 205 -6.97 2.33 -2.38
C GLU A 205 -8.18 1.59 -2.96
N VAL A 206 -8.40 0.36 -2.50
CA VAL A 206 -9.46 -0.53 -2.99
C VAL A 206 -10.83 0.09 -2.77
N ASN A 207 -11.51 0.45 -3.84
CA ASN A 207 -12.94 0.77 -3.80
C ASN A 207 -13.71 -0.45 -4.32
N ALA A 208 -14.06 -1.34 -3.39
CA ALA A 208 -14.36 -2.77 -3.57
C ALA A 208 -15.38 -3.16 -4.66
N PHE A 209 -16.10 -2.22 -5.27
CA PHE A 209 -17.14 -2.52 -6.25
C PHE A 209 -17.03 -1.80 -7.60
N GLN A 210 -16.22 -0.75 -7.76
CA GLN A 210 -16.32 0.10 -8.97
C GLN A 210 -15.23 -0.12 -10.02
N GLN A 211 -14.05 -0.61 -9.66
CA GLN A 211 -12.93 -0.85 -10.61
C GLN A 211 -12.18 -2.17 -10.38
N GLU A 212 -12.56 -2.89 -9.33
CA GLU A 212 -11.65 -3.81 -8.64
C GLU A 212 -11.77 -5.25 -9.11
N PHE A 213 -12.90 -5.71 -9.65
CA PHE A 213 -13.05 -7.14 -9.92
C PHE A 213 -12.05 -7.65 -10.98
N GLY A 214 -11.92 -6.97 -12.13
CA GLY A 214 -10.98 -7.40 -13.17
C GLY A 214 -9.53 -7.43 -12.68
N ARG A 215 -9.12 -6.39 -11.95
CA ARG A 215 -7.79 -6.31 -11.34
C ARG A 215 -7.62 -7.38 -10.25
N LEU A 216 -8.55 -7.47 -9.30
CA LEU A 216 -8.55 -8.43 -8.20
C LEU A 216 -8.48 -9.87 -8.70
N PHE A 217 -9.27 -10.24 -9.72
CA PHE A 217 -9.18 -11.55 -10.36
C PHE A 217 -7.82 -11.76 -11.05
N SER A 218 -7.29 -10.76 -11.76
CA SER A 218 -5.98 -10.89 -12.42
C SER A 218 -4.84 -11.03 -11.41
N THR A 219 -4.83 -10.21 -10.36
CA THR A 219 -3.84 -10.24 -9.28
C THR A 219 -3.94 -11.53 -8.49
N TYR A 220 -5.14 -11.98 -8.15
CA TYR A 220 -5.38 -13.25 -7.47
C TYR A 220 -4.87 -14.44 -8.30
N ARG A 221 -5.18 -14.46 -9.61
CA ARG A 221 -4.69 -15.50 -10.52
C ARG A 221 -3.16 -15.50 -10.62
N ASP A 222 -2.53 -14.32 -10.71
CA ASP A 222 -1.07 -14.21 -10.77
C ASP A 222 -0.40 -14.70 -9.47
N LEU A 223 -1.02 -14.44 -8.31
CA LEU A 223 -0.56 -14.95 -7.03
C LEU A 223 -0.69 -16.48 -6.93
N ILE A 224 -1.79 -17.07 -7.42
CA ILE A 224 -1.93 -18.53 -7.50
C ILE A 224 -0.79 -19.13 -8.34
N HIS A 225 -0.56 -18.60 -9.54
CA HIS A 225 0.52 -19.09 -10.40
C HIS A 225 1.92 -18.92 -9.79
N GLN A 226 2.13 -17.92 -8.94
CA GLN A 226 3.39 -17.78 -8.20
C GLN A 226 3.52 -18.84 -7.11
N ASN A 227 2.45 -19.15 -6.39
CA ASN A 227 2.45 -20.20 -5.37
C ASN A 227 2.68 -21.58 -5.99
N ASP A 228 2.01 -21.91 -7.10
CA ASP A 228 2.19 -23.19 -7.81
C ASP A 228 3.65 -23.41 -8.28
N ARG A 229 4.36 -22.31 -8.57
CA ARG A 229 5.78 -22.35 -8.98
C ARG A 229 6.76 -22.48 -7.81
N LEU A 230 6.31 -22.23 -6.59
CA LEU A 230 7.11 -22.38 -5.37
C LEU A 230 6.97 -23.77 -4.75
N GLU A 231 5.90 -24.51 -5.08
CA GLU A 231 5.65 -25.88 -4.63
C GLU A 231 6.31 -26.96 -5.51
N ASN A 232 6.84 -26.59 -6.67
CA ASN A 232 7.62 -27.46 -7.56
C ASN A 232 9.12 -27.12 -7.53
#